data_AF-A0AAP3EW70-F1
#
_entry.id   AF-A0AAP3EW70-F1
#
_cell.length_a   1.000
_cell.length_b   1.000
_cell.length_c   1.000
_cell.angle_alpha   90.00
_cell.angle_beta   90.00
_cell.angle_gamma   90.00
#
_symmetry.space_group_name_H-M   'P 1'
#
loop_
_entity.id
_entity.type
_entity.pdbx_description
1 polymer ?
#
loop_
_entity_poly.entity_id
_entity_poly.type
_entity_poly.pdbx_seq_one_letter_code
_entity_poly.pdbx_strand_id
1 'polypeptide(L)'
;MNYKDLPTYSEILDQLEKKKRKKHLLFGNGFSIAYDHSIFSYNALSKFIEDNGNDAVKGLFKTLNTTNFELIMRQLETFSKVAHIFSDDEKTQEKINVVISELKKSLIDAVTKLHPYHAFEVPENKSKACIKFLEEYLSKEGFVFSTNYDLLFYWILMRNESKHIIDGFGRDLETDLYHKKEENDELDYSELRWGKYSKEQNVFYLHGSLPIFDDGINVVKVQYDNEHYLLENVKERITKGEYPVFVTAGDGNQKLNQITHNKYLNFCLEKLMNIEGSLVTFGFNFGEYDEHIIEAINIAAKRGKRSGEKLHSVHIGVYSEQDYNHILSITDKFQCKVNTYDAKTANIWN
;
A
#
# COMPACT_ATOMS: atom_id res chain seq x y z
N MET A 1 28.89 -5.56 -7.61
CA MET A 1 28.21 -6.88 -7.69
C MET A 1 27.65 -7.00 -9.09
N ASN A 2 27.60 -8.20 -9.66
CA ASN A 2 26.84 -8.44 -10.89
C ASN A 2 25.41 -8.89 -10.49
N TYR A 3 24.41 -8.65 -11.34
CA TYR A 3 23.05 -9.14 -11.13
C TYR A 3 23.01 -10.66 -10.86
N LYS A 4 23.90 -11.43 -11.49
CA LYS A 4 23.98 -12.90 -11.31
C LYS A 4 24.52 -13.36 -9.96
N ASP A 5 25.19 -12.47 -9.23
CA ASP A 5 25.86 -12.77 -7.95
C ASP A 5 25.16 -12.08 -6.78
N LEU A 6 23.87 -11.75 -6.93
CA LEU A 6 23.10 -11.13 -5.86
C LEU A 6 22.89 -12.13 -4.72
N PRO A 7 22.97 -11.66 -3.46
CA PRO A 7 22.66 -12.51 -2.31
C PRO A 7 21.19 -12.93 -2.35
N THR A 8 20.92 -14.07 -1.74
CA THR A 8 19.58 -14.56 -1.48
C THR A 8 18.92 -13.77 -0.33
N TYR A 9 17.59 -13.88 -0.23
CA TYR A 9 16.82 -13.31 0.86
C TYR A 9 17.28 -13.84 2.22
N SER A 10 17.55 -15.14 2.35
CA SER A 10 18.05 -15.71 3.61
C SER A 10 19.41 -15.13 4.01
N GLU A 11 20.33 -14.98 3.05
CA GLU A 11 21.66 -14.44 3.33
C GLU A 11 21.61 -12.98 3.82
N ILE A 12 20.72 -12.15 3.27
CA ILE A 12 20.58 -10.78 3.77
C ILE A 12 20.00 -10.75 5.19
N LEU A 13 19.05 -11.63 5.51
CA LEU A 13 18.48 -11.71 6.86
C LEU A 13 19.54 -12.15 7.88
N ASP A 14 20.35 -13.15 7.54
CA ASP A 14 21.45 -13.63 8.38
C ASP A 14 22.49 -12.53 8.62
N GLN A 15 22.81 -11.75 7.59
CA GLN A 15 23.72 -10.61 7.72
C GLN A 15 23.17 -9.52 8.65
N LEU A 16 21.87 -9.24 8.57
CA LEU A 16 21.21 -8.25 9.43
C LEU A 16 21.13 -8.73 10.87
N GLU A 17 20.84 -10.02 11.08
CA GLU A 17 20.79 -10.65 12.39
C GLU A 17 22.17 -10.66 13.07
N LYS A 18 23.24 -11.02 12.34
CA LYS A 18 24.63 -10.96 12.84
C LYS A 18 25.04 -9.54 13.28
N LYS A 19 24.49 -8.52 12.63
CA LYS A 19 24.71 -7.11 12.97
C LYS A 19 23.75 -6.57 14.04
N LYS A 20 22.86 -7.42 14.58
CA LYS A 20 21.80 -7.06 15.55
C LYS A 20 20.96 -5.88 15.05
N ARG A 21 20.64 -5.86 13.75
CA ARG A 21 19.81 -4.82 13.15
C ARG A 21 18.35 -5.19 13.30
N LYS A 22 17.56 -4.26 13.85
CA LYS A 22 16.11 -4.32 13.75
C LYS A 22 15.72 -4.30 12.27
N LYS A 23 14.80 -5.19 11.88
CA LYS A 23 14.37 -5.40 10.50
C LYS A 23 12.96 -4.88 10.33
N HIS A 24 12.75 -4.09 9.30
CA HIS A 24 11.44 -3.63 8.86
C HIS A 24 11.20 -4.12 7.43
N LEU A 25 9.93 -4.25 7.06
CA LEU A 25 9.51 -4.68 5.73
C LEU A 25 8.72 -3.57 5.06
N LEU A 26 9.04 -3.27 3.81
CA LEU A 26 8.19 -2.48 2.90
C LEU A 26 7.89 -3.33 1.67
N PHE A 27 6.63 -3.52 1.33
CA PHE A 27 6.29 -4.15 0.05
C PHE A 27 5.30 -3.34 -0.76
N GLY A 28 5.40 -3.54 -2.07
CA GLY A 28 4.50 -2.95 -3.07
C GLY A 28 3.80 -4.01 -3.89
N ASN A 29 3.16 -3.58 -4.99
CA ASN A 29 2.29 -4.41 -5.82
C ASN A 29 2.92 -5.75 -6.25
N GLY A 30 4.26 -5.83 -6.29
CA GLY A 30 4.96 -7.09 -6.51
C GLY A 30 4.63 -8.19 -5.48
N PHE A 31 4.16 -7.86 -4.28
CA PHE A 31 3.62 -8.82 -3.30
C PHE A 31 2.42 -9.59 -3.87
N SER A 32 1.44 -8.89 -4.43
CA SER A 32 0.22 -9.50 -5.00
C SER A 32 0.48 -10.08 -6.39
N ILE A 33 1.36 -9.47 -7.18
CA ILE A 33 1.82 -10.04 -8.46
C ILE A 33 2.55 -11.37 -8.23
N ALA A 34 3.35 -11.50 -7.17
CA ALA A 34 4.02 -12.75 -6.81
C ALA A 34 3.04 -13.85 -6.39
N TYR A 35 1.84 -13.49 -5.91
CA TYR A 35 0.79 -14.46 -5.60
C TYR A 35 0.16 -15.00 -6.87
N ASP A 36 -0.28 -14.08 -7.74
CA ASP A 36 -0.90 -14.38 -9.02
C ASP A 36 -0.74 -13.22 -10.02
N HIS A 37 0.20 -13.40 -10.95
CA HIS A 37 0.47 -12.42 -12.02
C HIS A 37 -0.72 -12.24 -12.97
N SER A 38 -1.58 -13.24 -13.13
CA SER A 38 -2.74 -13.16 -14.04
C SER A 38 -3.84 -12.24 -13.50
N ILE A 39 -3.86 -12.01 -12.19
CA ILE A 39 -4.86 -11.20 -11.49
C ILE A 39 -4.34 -9.79 -11.20
N PHE A 40 -3.14 -9.68 -10.62
CA PHE A 40 -2.65 -8.44 -10.02
C PHE A 40 -1.69 -7.64 -10.93
N SER A 41 -1.44 -8.10 -12.15
CA SER A 41 -0.57 -7.36 -13.07
C SER A 41 -1.27 -6.14 -13.68
N TYR A 42 -0.50 -5.10 -14.00
CA TYR A 42 -1.00 -3.92 -14.71
C TYR A 42 -1.70 -4.27 -16.03
N ASN A 43 -1.24 -5.34 -16.70
CA ASN A 43 -1.87 -5.82 -17.94
C ASN A 43 -3.26 -6.42 -17.69
N ALA A 44 -3.46 -7.13 -16.57
CA ALA A 44 -4.77 -7.67 -16.20
C ALA A 44 -5.77 -6.52 -15.93
N LEU A 45 -5.33 -5.51 -15.20
CA LEU A 45 -6.12 -4.30 -14.93
C LEU A 45 -6.44 -3.51 -16.21
N SER A 46 -5.44 -3.31 -17.08
CA SER A 46 -5.63 -2.62 -18.38
C SER A 46 -6.63 -3.36 -19.26
N LYS A 47 -6.49 -4.68 -19.38
CA LYS A 47 -7.41 -5.50 -20.17
C LYS A 47 -8.84 -5.42 -19.65
N PHE A 48 -9.01 -5.46 -18.33
CA PHE A 48 -10.34 -5.30 -17.73
C PHE A 48 -10.97 -3.95 -18.10
N ILE A 49 -10.19 -2.87 -18.05
CA ILE A 49 -10.62 -1.52 -18.42
C ILE A 49 -10.89 -1.39 -19.93
N GLU A 50 -10.08 -2.04 -20.78
CA GLU A 50 -10.33 -2.10 -22.23
C GLU A 50 -11.63 -2.82 -22.57
N ASP A 51 -11.98 -3.87 -21.82
CA ASP A 51 -13.20 -4.63 -22.03
C ASP A 51 -14.43 -3.89 -21.45
N ASN A 52 -14.32 -3.33 -20.25
CA ASN A 52 -15.46 -2.87 -19.45
C ASN A 52 -15.53 -1.35 -19.19
N GLY A 53 -14.47 -0.59 -19.47
CA GLY A 53 -14.41 0.86 -19.26
C GLY A 53 -15.33 1.63 -20.20
N ASN A 54 -15.47 2.93 -19.99
CA ASN A 54 -16.16 3.80 -20.94
C ASN A 54 -15.23 4.23 -22.10
N ASP A 55 -15.79 4.80 -23.16
CA ASP A 55 -15.01 5.19 -24.35
C ASP A 55 -13.90 6.20 -24.05
N ALA A 56 -14.11 7.09 -23.08
CA ALA A 56 -13.12 8.07 -22.67
C ALA A 56 -11.90 7.40 -22.03
N VAL A 57 -12.12 6.51 -21.06
CA VAL A 57 -11.07 5.76 -20.38
C VAL A 57 -10.35 4.83 -21.35
N LYS A 58 -11.07 4.09 -22.21
CA LYS A 58 -10.45 3.25 -23.26
C LYS A 58 -9.59 4.08 -24.21
N GLY A 59 -10.07 5.26 -24.60
CA GLY A 59 -9.34 6.21 -25.43
C GLY A 59 -8.01 6.65 -24.82
N LEU A 60 -7.94 6.82 -23.49
CA LEU A 60 -6.73 7.23 -22.79
C LEU A 60 -5.64 6.16 -22.83
N PHE A 61 -5.96 4.92 -22.47
CA PHE A 61 -4.98 3.82 -22.50
C PHE A 61 -4.40 3.63 -23.90
N LYS A 62 -5.26 3.69 -24.93
CA LYS A 62 -4.85 3.59 -26.33
C LYS A 62 -3.96 4.76 -26.77
N THR A 63 -4.30 5.98 -26.36
CA THR A 63 -3.56 7.19 -26.77
C THR A 63 -2.20 7.29 -26.09
N LEU A 64 -2.13 6.94 -24.80
CA LEU A 64 -0.92 7.07 -23.99
C LEU A 64 0.01 5.86 -24.10
N ASN A 65 -0.45 4.78 -24.74
CA ASN A 65 0.30 3.56 -25.02
C ASN A 65 0.98 2.99 -23.75
N THR A 66 0.22 2.92 -22.65
CA THR A 66 0.69 2.41 -21.37
C THR A 66 -0.42 1.72 -20.61
N THR A 67 -0.07 0.67 -19.87
CA THR A 67 -0.97 -0.04 -18.95
C THR A 67 -0.80 0.44 -17.51
N ASN A 68 0.15 1.34 -17.26
CA ASN A 68 0.40 1.89 -15.94
C ASN A 68 -0.62 3.00 -15.63
N PHE A 69 -1.61 2.66 -14.82
CA PHE A 69 -2.65 3.57 -14.34
C PHE A 69 -2.09 4.84 -13.69
N GLU A 70 -1.02 4.70 -12.90
CA GLU A 70 -0.43 5.85 -12.21
C GLU A 70 0.13 6.89 -13.20
N LEU A 71 0.73 6.41 -14.29
CA LEU A 71 1.24 7.27 -15.35
C LEU A 71 0.10 7.99 -16.07
N ILE A 72 -1.00 7.30 -16.39
CA ILE A 72 -2.16 7.87 -17.09
C ILE A 72 -2.79 8.99 -16.26
N MET A 73 -3.04 8.72 -14.98
CA MET A 73 -3.58 9.71 -14.05
C MET A 73 -2.68 10.95 -13.95
N ARG A 74 -1.36 10.78 -13.85
CA ARG A 74 -0.43 11.92 -13.85
C ARG A 74 -0.53 12.73 -15.15
N GLN A 75 -0.57 12.07 -16.31
CA GLN A 75 -0.64 12.77 -17.59
C GLN A 75 -1.92 13.60 -17.71
N LEU A 76 -3.05 13.08 -17.22
CA LEU A 76 -4.31 13.82 -17.14
C LEU A 76 -4.25 15.00 -16.19
N GLU A 77 -3.70 14.83 -14.99
CA GLU A 77 -3.57 15.93 -14.02
C GLU A 77 -2.59 17.01 -14.52
N THR A 78 -1.48 16.59 -15.13
CA THR A 78 -0.53 17.51 -15.78
C THR A 78 -1.22 18.27 -16.90
N PHE A 79 -2.00 17.58 -17.72
CA PHE A 79 -2.78 18.21 -18.77
C PHE A 79 -3.80 19.20 -18.21
N SER A 80 -4.53 18.86 -17.14
CA SER A 80 -5.46 19.77 -16.46
C SER A 80 -4.75 21.05 -16.00
N LYS A 81 -3.61 20.92 -15.30
CA LYS A 81 -2.78 22.05 -14.85
C LYS A 81 -2.29 22.92 -16.00
N VAL A 82 -1.83 22.31 -17.09
CA VAL A 82 -1.33 23.02 -18.27
C VAL A 82 -2.46 23.68 -19.05
N ALA A 83 -3.61 23.01 -19.18
CA ALA A 83 -4.78 23.53 -19.88
C ALA A 83 -5.30 24.83 -19.24
N HIS A 84 -5.19 24.98 -17.93
CA HIS A 84 -5.50 26.23 -17.22
C HIS A 84 -4.65 27.44 -17.67
N ILE A 85 -3.47 27.22 -18.23
CA ILE A 85 -2.62 28.31 -18.74
C ILE A 85 -3.15 28.81 -20.09
N PHE A 86 -3.78 27.92 -20.87
CA PHE A 86 -4.18 28.20 -22.26
C PHE A 86 -5.67 28.48 -22.43
N SER A 87 -6.53 28.10 -21.48
CA SER A 87 -7.95 28.48 -21.46
C SER A 87 -8.56 28.43 -20.07
N ASP A 88 -9.36 29.43 -19.73
CA ASP A 88 -10.28 29.44 -18.58
C ASP A 88 -11.62 28.73 -18.91
N ASP A 89 -11.62 27.79 -19.86
CA ASP A 89 -12.83 27.04 -20.21
C ASP A 89 -13.19 26.05 -19.10
N GLU A 90 -14.05 26.48 -18.19
CA GLU A 90 -14.58 25.67 -17.09
C GLU A 90 -15.17 24.34 -17.60
N LYS A 91 -15.76 24.31 -18.81
CA LYS A 91 -16.34 23.09 -19.38
C LYS A 91 -15.29 22.03 -19.71
N THR A 92 -14.12 22.44 -20.18
CA THR A 92 -13.02 21.50 -20.46
C THR A 92 -12.45 20.95 -19.16
N GLN A 93 -12.32 21.79 -18.13
CA GLN A 93 -11.85 21.34 -16.81
C GLN A 93 -12.83 20.39 -16.13
N GLU A 94 -14.13 20.68 -16.22
CA GLU A 94 -15.17 19.78 -15.72
C GLU A 94 -15.09 18.41 -16.42
N LYS A 95 -14.93 18.39 -17.75
CA LYS A 95 -14.73 17.14 -18.49
C LYS A 95 -13.50 16.37 -18.04
N ILE A 96 -12.36 17.04 -17.83
CA ILE A 96 -11.13 16.38 -17.37
C ILE A 96 -11.35 15.78 -15.97
N ASN A 97 -11.97 16.52 -15.06
CA ASN A 97 -12.27 16.04 -13.70
C ASN A 97 -13.23 14.86 -13.70
N VAL A 98 -14.24 14.87 -14.58
CA VAL A 98 -15.15 13.73 -14.78
C VAL A 98 -14.36 12.50 -15.25
N VAL A 99 -13.50 12.64 -16.25
CA VAL A 99 -12.69 11.53 -16.77
C VAL A 99 -11.72 10.99 -15.70
N ILE A 100 -11.10 11.87 -14.89
CA ILE A 100 -10.26 11.47 -13.75
C ILE A 100 -11.07 10.64 -12.74
N SER A 101 -12.29 11.09 -12.41
CA SER A 101 -13.18 10.39 -11.49
C SER A 101 -13.60 9.01 -12.04
N GLU A 102 -13.96 8.95 -13.32
CA GLU A 102 -14.32 7.72 -14.02
C GLU A 102 -13.14 6.74 -14.10
N LEU A 103 -11.93 7.26 -14.31
CA LEU A 103 -10.71 6.47 -14.33
C LEU A 103 -10.43 5.87 -12.93
N LYS A 104 -10.55 6.66 -11.85
CA LYS A 104 -10.46 6.17 -10.46
C LYS A 104 -11.48 5.08 -10.18
N LYS A 105 -12.75 5.32 -10.54
CA LYS A 105 -13.83 4.33 -10.37
C LYS A 105 -13.55 3.05 -11.15
N SER A 106 -13.09 3.16 -12.39
CA SER A 106 -12.75 2.01 -13.25
C SER A 106 -11.61 1.18 -12.67
N LEU A 107 -10.60 1.81 -12.05
CA LEU A 107 -9.55 1.07 -11.35
C LEU A 107 -10.09 0.32 -10.16
N ILE A 108 -10.88 0.98 -9.33
CA ILE A 108 -11.47 0.35 -8.15
C ILE A 108 -12.31 -0.84 -8.59
N ASP A 109 -13.18 -0.67 -9.60
CA ASP A 109 -13.98 -1.76 -10.16
C ASP A 109 -13.12 -2.89 -10.72
N ALA A 110 -12.00 -2.59 -11.38
CA ALA A 110 -11.06 -3.58 -11.91
C ALA A 110 -10.40 -4.38 -10.79
N VAL A 111 -9.84 -3.71 -9.78
CA VAL A 111 -9.21 -4.35 -8.63
C VAL A 111 -10.25 -5.21 -7.91
N THR A 112 -11.44 -4.68 -7.66
CA THR A 112 -12.51 -5.37 -6.96
C THR A 112 -13.06 -6.58 -7.74
N LYS A 113 -13.15 -6.53 -9.08
CA LYS A 113 -13.67 -7.68 -9.87
C LYS A 113 -12.62 -8.75 -10.17
N LEU A 114 -11.34 -8.38 -10.30
CA LEU A 114 -10.26 -9.34 -10.54
C LEU A 114 -9.81 -10.04 -9.25
N HIS A 115 -9.97 -9.38 -8.10
CA HIS A 115 -9.63 -9.98 -6.81
C HIS A 115 -10.38 -11.31 -6.61
N PRO A 116 -9.76 -12.32 -5.97
CA PRO A 116 -10.51 -13.45 -5.45
C PRO A 116 -11.72 -12.96 -4.65
N TYR A 117 -12.81 -13.73 -4.60
CA TYR A 117 -14.09 -13.24 -4.07
C TYR A 117 -14.10 -13.20 -2.53
N HIS A 118 -13.42 -14.13 -1.87
CA HIS A 118 -13.25 -14.15 -0.41
C HIS A 118 -11.89 -14.71 0.02
N ALA A 119 -11.49 -14.41 1.27
CA ALA A 119 -10.18 -14.77 1.83
C ALA A 119 -9.83 -16.28 1.78
N PHE A 120 -10.83 -17.16 1.71
CA PHE A 120 -10.64 -18.61 1.62
C PHE A 120 -10.22 -19.12 0.23
N GLU A 121 -10.30 -18.31 -0.82
CA GLU A 121 -9.82 -18.70 -2.15
C GLU A 121 -8.28 -18.73 -2.22
N VAL A 122 -7.62 -18.03 -1.30
CA VAL A 122 -6.17 -18.17 -1.11
C VAL A 122 -5.89 -19.58 -0.59
N PRO A 123 -5.06 -20.41 -1.24
CA PRO A 123 -4.73 -21.73 -0.70
C PRO A 123 -4.12 -21.64 0.71
N GLU A 124 -4.48 -22.54 1.61
CA GLU A 124 -4.05 -22.48 3.01
C GLU A 124 -2.52 -22.51 3.14
N ASN A 125 -1.85 -23.37 2.38
CA ASN A 125 -0.38 -23.45 2.34
C ASN A 125 0.25 -22.11 1.94
N LYS A 126 -0.29 -21.42 0.93
CA LYS A 126 0.17 -20.09 0.51
C LYS A 126 -0.05 -19.05 1.60
N SER A 127 -1.21 -19.08 2.26
CA SER A 127 -1.53 -18.18 3.37
C SER A 127 -0.58 -18.38 4.56
N LYS A 128 -0.28 -19.64 4.90
CA LYS A 128 0.67 -20.00 5.96
C LYS A 128 2.12 -19.64 5.62
N ALA A 129 2.53 -19.79 4.35
CA ALA A 129 3.85 -19.35 3.89
C ALA A 129 3.99 -17.82 4.03
N CYS A 130 2.96 -17.07 3.58
CA CYS A 130 2.99 -15.62 3.64
C CYS A 130 2.99 -15.07 5.07
N ILE A 131 2.18 -15.62 5.98
CA ILE A 131 2.21 -15.16 7.37
C ILE A 131 3.56 -15.46 8.03
N LYS A 132 4.18 -16.61 7.72
CA LYS A 132 5.52 -16.94 8.23
C LYS A 132 6.56 -15.93 7.75
N PHE A 133 6.46 -15.48 6.50
CA PHE A 133 7.30 -14.41 5.97
C PHE A 133 7.10 -13.09 6.74
N LEU A 134 5.86 -12.70 7.04
CA LEU A 134 5.56 -11.48 7.81
C LEU A 134 6.04 -11.58 9.27
N GLU A 135 5.91 -12.76 9.89
CA GLU A 135 6.34 -13.03 11.26
C GLU A 135 7.85 -12.87 11.48
N GLU A 136 8.67 -13.07 10.44
CA GLU A 136 10.12 -12.81 10.50
C GLU A 136 10.43 -11.35 10.90
N TYR A 137 9.50 -10.43 10.63
CA TYR A 137 9.59 -9.03 11.00
C TYR A 137 8.77 -8.72 12.26
N LEU A 138 7.48 -9.11 12.26
CA LEU A 138 6.53 -8.72 13.30
C LEU A 138 6.90 -9.29 14.68
N SER A 139 7.36 -10.54 14.75
CA SER A 139 7.79 -11.16 16.01
C SER A 139 9.06 -10.56 16.61
N LYS A 140 9.81 -9.78 15.81
CA LYS A 140 11.08 -9.13 16.19
C LYS A 140 10.91 -7.62 16.34
N GLU A 141 9.69 -7.21 16.74
CA GLU A 141 9.26 -5.82 16.92
C GLU A 141 9.38 -4.95 15.64
N GLY A 142 9.56 -5.58 14.49
CA GLY A 142 9.65 -4.92 13.20
C GLY A 142 8.32 -4.29 12.81
N PHE A 143 8.40 -3.41 11.81
CA PHE A 143 7.22 -2.78 11.21
C PHE A 143 7.07 -3.27 9.78
N VAL A 144 5.82 -3.47 9.37
CA VAL A 144 5.45 -3.88 8.03
C VAL A 144 4.67 -2.76 7.36
N PHE A 145 5.21 -2.25 6.28
CA PHE A 145 4.64 -1.19 5.46
C PHE A 145 4.19 -1.77 4.11
N SER A 146 2.99 -1.43 3.69
CA SER A 146 2.42 -1.78 2.39
C SER A 146 2.13 -0.52 1.59
N THR A 147 2.45 -0.54 0.30
CA THR A 147 1.89 0.39 -0.70
C THR A 147 0.81 -0.26 -1.56
N ASN A 148 0.44 -1.51 -1.28
CA ASN A 148 -0.59 -2.23 -2.02
C ASN A 148 -1.97 -1.72 -1.66
N TYR A 149 -2.79 -1.62 -2.69
CA TYR A 149 -4.16 -1.17 -2.58
C TYR A 149 -5.16 -2.32 -2.41
N ASP A 150 -4.80 -3.53 -2.81
CA ASP A 150 -5.69 -4.68 -2.80
C ASP A 150 -6.01 -5.23 -1.39
N LEU A 151 -6.85 -6.28 -1.34
CA LEU A 151 -7.30 -6.91 -0.10
C LEU A 151 -6.43 -8.10 0.33
N LEU A 152 -5.47 -8.53 -0.50
CA LEU A 152 -4.75 -9.77 -0.28
C LEU A 152 -3.97 -9.72 1.03
N PHE A 153 -3.24 -8.62 1.26
CA PHE A 153 -2.51 -8.44 2.51
C PHE A 153 -3.44 -8.45 3.73
N TYR A 154 -4.53 -7.69 3.69
CA TYR A 154 -5.52 -7.66 4.76
C TYR A 154 -6.10 -9.05 5.06
N TRP A 155 -6.38 -9.85 4.03
CA TRP A 155 -6.87 -11.22 4.19
C TRP A 155 -5.86 -12.16 4.82
N ILE A 156 -4.58 -12.02 4.49
CA ILE A 156 -3.52 -12.81 5.14
C ILE A 156 -3.46 -12.50 6.64
N LEU A 157 -3.55 -11.21 7.01
CA LEU A 157 -3.54 -10.80 8.42
C LEU A 157 -4.75 -11.35 9.18
N MET A 158 -5.95 -11.27 8.60
CA MET A 158 -7.16 -11.75 9.26
C MET A 158 -7.25 -13.27 9.38
N ARG A 159 -6.83 -13.99 8.33
CA ARG A 159 -6.99 -15.45 8.28
C ARG A 159 -6.01 -16.18 9.20
N ASN A 160 -4.96 -15.50 9.65
CA ASN A 160 -3.94 -16.10 10.48
C ASN A 160 -3.97 -15.49 11.88
N GLU A 161 -4.20 -16.35 12.87
CA GLU A 161 -4.11 -15.98 14.28
C GLU A 161 -2.64 -15.68 14.65
N SER A 162 -2.23 -14.42 14.50
CA SER A 162 -0.97 -13.92 15.06
C SER A 162 -1.24 -12.95 16.18
N LYS A 163 -0.58 -13.19 17.31
CA LYS A 163 -0.56 -12.28 18.47
C LYS A 163 0.30 -11.04 18.26
N HIS A 164 1.12 -11.01 17.21
CA HIS A 164 2.04 -9.90 16.97
C HIS A 164 1.43 -8.84 16.06
N ILE A 165 0.31 -9.09 15.38
CA ILE A 165 -0.26 -8.15 14.40
C ILE A 165 -1.14 -7.12 15.09
N ILE A 166 -0.79 -5.84 14.90
CA ILE A 166 -1.62 -4.71 15.36
C ILE A 166 -1.64 -3.67 14.24
N ASP A 167 -2.81 -3.42 13.66
CA ASP A 167 -2.99 -2.46 12.56
C ASP A 167 -3.56 -1.10 13.01
N GLY A 168 -3.77 -0.93 14.32
CA GLY A 168 -4.18 0.34 14.94
C GLY A 168 -5.69 0.59 14.98
N PHE A 169 -6.50 -0.28 14.38
CA PHE A 169 -7.96 -0.15 14.36
C PHE A 169 -8.60 -0.91 15.53
N GLY A 170 -9.63 -0.31 16.13
CA GLY A 170 -10.40 -0.93 17.21
C GLY A 170 -11.81 -0.36 17.30
N ARG A 171 -12.62 -0.95 18.18
CA ARG A 171 -13.97 -0.48 18.48
C ARG A 171 -14.01 0.25 19.80
N ASP A 172 -14.68 1.38 19.85
CA ASP A 172 -14.96 2.11 21.08
C ASP A 172 -16.34 1.75 21.60
N LEU A 173 -16.50 1.73 22.92
CA LEU A 173 -17.80 1.52 23.54
C LEU A 173 -18.60 2.82 23.38
N GLU A 174 -19.74 2.75 22.69
CA GLU A 174 -20.63 3.90 22.47
C GLU A 174 -21.78 3.93 23.49
N THR A 175 -22.03 2.82 24.17
CA THR A 175 -22.98 2.77 25.28
C THR A 175 -22.51 3.62 26.47
N ASP A 176 -23.35 4.57 26.89
CA ASP A 176 -23.13 5.37 28.09
C ASP A 176 -23.45 4.57 29.36
N LEU A 177 -22.40 3.99 29.95
CA LEU A 177 -22.47 3.23 31.19
C LEU A 177 -22.70 4.10 32.44
N TYR A 178 -22.51 5.42 32.38
CA TYR A 178 -22.73 6.30 33.54
C TYR A 178 -24.21 6.58 33.77
N HIS A 179 -25.01 6.56 32.70
CA HIS A 179 -26.44 6.85 32.76
C HIS A 179 -27.34 5.62 32.58
N LYS A 180 -26.83 4.50 32.06
CA LYS A 180 -27.55 3.21 32.08
C LYS A 180 -27.53 2.59 33.48
N LYS A 181 -28.72 2.25 33.99
CA LYS A 181 -28.93 1.64 35.32
C LYS A 181 -29.25 0.15 35.29
N GLU A 182 -29.46 -0.44 34.12
CA GLU A 182 -29.90 -1.83 33.98
C GLU A 182 -28.75 -2.73 33.49
N GLU A 183 -28.55 -3.87 34.18
CA GLU A 183 -27.41 -4.79 33.96
C GLU A 183 -27.50 -5.62 32.67
N ASN A 184 -28.65 -5.62 31.97
CA ASN A 184 -28.95 -6.51 30.84
C ASN A 184 -29.01 -5.82 29.47
N ASP A 185 -28.64 -4.54 29.39
CA ASP A 185 -28.62 -3.83 28.11
C ASP A 185 -27.46 -4.32 27.23
N GLU A 186 -27.74 -4.54 25.94
CA GLU A 186 -26.70 -4.80 24.96
C GLU A 186 -25.75 -3.59 24.85
N LEU A 187 -24.45 -3.90 24.76
CA LEU A 187 -23.40 -2.91 24.62
C LEU A 187 -23.19 -2.59 23.14
N ASP A 188 -23.50 -1.36 22.77
CA ASP A 188 -23.20 -0.80 21.46
C ASP A 188 -21.73 -0.42 21.37
N TYR A 189 -21.12 -0.87 20.27
CA TYR A 189 -19.74 -0.55 19.91
C TYR A 189 -19.69 0.11 18.56
N SER A 190 -18.78 1.06 18.40
CA SER A 190 -18.50 1.70 17.12
C SER A 190 -18.08 0.68 16.05
N GLU A 191 -18.04 1.13 14.80
CA GLU A 191 -17.25 0.48 13.75
C GLU A 191 -15.76 0.42 14.09
N LEU A 192 -14.96 -0.28 13.27
CA LEU A 192 -13.50 -0.32 13.42
C LEU A 192 -12.88 1.02 13.04
N ARG A 193 -12.61 1.86 14.03
CA ARG A 193 -11.97 3.17 13.86
C ARG A 193 -10.47 3.07 14.10
N TRP A 194 -9.68 3.74 13.29
CA TRP A 194 -8.26 3.90 13.52
C TRP A 194 -8.00 4.85 14.69
N GLY A 195 -7.08 4.48 15.57
CA GLY A 195 -6.62 5.36 16.65
C GLY A 195 -6.47 4.63 17.97
N LYS A 196 -7.43 3.77 18.34
CA LYS A 196 -7.48 3.05 19.62
C LYS A 196 -6.18 2.30 19.93
N TYR A 197 -5.64 1.59 18.94
CA TYR A 197 -4.41 0.80 19.08
C TYR A 197 -3.21 1.40 18.32
N SER A 198 -3.28 2.67 17.93
CA SER A 198 -2.24 3.35 17.13
C SER A 198 -0.85 3.34 17.78
N LYS A 199 -0.77 3.33 19.12
CA LYS A 199 0.51 3.30 19.86
C LYS A 199 1.27 2.00 19.67
N GLU A 200 0.56 0.89 19.54
CA GLU A 200 1.10 -0.47 19.42
C GLU A 200 1.12 -0.95 17.96
N GLN A 201 0.60 -0.13 17.03
CA GLN A 201 0.51 -0.45 15.62
C GLN A 201 1.88 -0.79 15.02
N ASN A 202 1.92 -1.88 14.26
CA ASN A 202 3.10 -2.34 13.52
C ASN A 202 2.83 -2.73 12.06
N VAL A 203 1.57 -2.64 11.61
CA VAL A 203 1.17 -2.77 10.21
C VAL A 203 0.65 -1.44 9.68
N PHE A 204 1.14 -1.00 8.52
CA PHE A 204 0.88 0.33 7.97
C PHE A 204 0.60 0.27 6.47
N TYR A 205 -0.47 0.94 6.02
CA TYR A 205 -0.82 1.08 4.61
C TYR A 205 -0.46 2.49 4.14
N LEU A 206 0.77 2.68 3.63
CA LEU A 206 1.34 3.98 3.27
C LEU A 206 0.57 4.72 2.18
N HIS A 207 -0.05 3.99 1.26
CA HIS A 207 -0.87 4.54 0.18
C HIS A 207 -2.37 4.23 0.38
N GLY A 208 -2.75 3.74 1.56
CA GLY A 208 -4.09 3.26 1.83
C GLY A 208 -4.34 1.85 1.30
N SER A 209 -5.59 1.39 1.34
CA SER A 209 -6.00 0.05 0.90
C SER A 209 -7.53 -0.01 0.76
N LEU A 210 -8.05 -0.93 -0.05
CA LEU A 210 -9.47 -1.13 -0.32
C LEU A 210 -10.40 -1.19 0.90
N PRO A 211 -10.03 -1.75 2.07
CA PRO A 211 -10.94 -1.81 3.21
C PRO A 211 -10.89 -0.54 4.07
N ILE A 212 -10.00 0.42 3.80
CA ILE A 212 -9.84 1.62 4.64
C ILE A 212 -10.60 2.78 3.98
N PHE A 213 -11.42 3.49 4.74
CA PHE A 213 -12.22 4.63 4.28
C PHE A 213 -12.09 5.80 5.25
N ASP A 214 -12.36 7.00 4.76
CA ASP A 214 -12.38 8.24 5.54
C ASP A 214 -13.80 8.83 5.46
N ASP A 215 -14.48 8.91 6.60
CA ASP A 215 -15.83 9.48 6.70
C ASP A 215 -15.82 11.00 6.95
N GLY A 216 -14.63 11.62 6.96
CA GLY A 216 -14.39 13.04 7.24
C GLY A 216 -14.09 13.34 8.72
N ILE A 217 -14.47 12.45 9.63
CA ILE A 217 -14.21 12.56 11.08
C ILE A 217 -13.19 11.49 11.50
N ASN A 218 -13.46 10.24 11.12
CA ASN A 218 -12.73 9.04 11.46
C ASN A 218 -12.21 8.33 10.21
N VAL A 219 -11.09 7.64 10.37
CA VAL A 219 -10.64 6.64 9.41
C VAL A 219 -11.17 5.29 9.87
N VAL A 220 -12.00 4.67 9.04
CA VAL A 220 -12.72 3.44 9.37
C VAL A 220 -12.25 2.29 8.49
N LYS A 221 -12.29 1.07 9.02
CA LYS A 221 -11.93 -0.14 8.28
C LYS A 221 -13.16 -1.04 8.12
N VAL A 222 -13.50 -1.34 6.87
CA VAL A 222 -14.59 -2.25 6.51
C VAL A 222 -14.24 -3.66 6.97
N GLN A 223 -15.28 -4.40 7.36
CA GLN A 223 -15.18 -5.76 7.88
C GLN A 223 -16.17 -6.68 7.19
N TYR A 224 -16.00 -7.99 7.41
CA TYR A 224 -17.07 -8.95 7.17
C TYR A 224 -18.23 -8.66 8.13
N ASP A 225 -19.45 -8.87 7.66
CA ASP A 225 -20.64 -8.97 8.50
C ASP A 225 -21.32 -10.33 8.24
N ASN A 226 -22.48 -10.54 8.87
CA ASN A 226 -23.21 -11.82 8.75
C ASN A 226 -23.94 -11.98 7.41
N GLU A 227 -24.05 -10.91 6.61
CA GLU A 227 -24.87 -10.85 5.40
C GLU A 227 -24.02 -10.79 4.12
N HIS A 228 -22.82 -10.23 4.19
CA HIS A 228 -22.00 -9.88 3.04
C HIS A 228 -20.52 -10.19 3.25
N TYR A 229 -19.85 -10.57 2.16
CA TYR A 229 -18.39 -10.64 2.15
C TYR A 229 -17.78 -9.24 2.14
N LEU A 230 -16.56 -9.11 2.67
CA LEU A 230 -15.83 -7.84 2.74
C LEU A 230 -15.84 -7.05 1.42
N LEU A 231 -15.65 -7.75 0.30
CA LEU A 231 -15.59 -7.13 -1.02
C LEU A 231 -16.93 -6.51 -1.44
N GLU A 232 -18.05 -7.08 -0.99
CA GLU A 232 -19.40 -6.58 -1.26
C GLU A 232 -19.66 -5.31 -0.45
N ASN A 233 -19.26 -5.29 0.83
CA ASN A 233 -19.32 -4.09 1.67
C ASN A 233 -18.49 -2.95 1.08
N VAL A 234 -17.31 -3.24 0.55
CA VAL A 234 -16.50 -2.26 -0.17
C VAL A 234 -17.24 -1.74 -1.41
N LYS A 235 -17.84 -2.62 -2.24
CA LYS A 235 -18.62 -2.23 -3.43
C LYS A 235 -19.83 -1.36 -3.10
N GLU A 236 -20.53 -1.67 -2.02
CA GLU A 236 -21.71 -0.91 -1.61
C GLU A 236 -21.34 0.53 -1.27
N ARG A 237 -20.25 0.74 -0.52
CA ARG A 237 -19.73 2.07 -0.20
C ARG A 237 -19.32 2.85 -1.44
N ILE A 238 -18.60 2.20 -2.37
CA ILE A 238 -18.23 2.81 -3.66
C ILE A 238 -19.46 3.23 -4.46
N THR A 239 -20.52 2.41 -4.44
CA THR A 239 -21.79 2.70 -5.12
C THR A 239 -22.51 3.90 -4.51
N LYS A 240 -22.36 4.12 -3.19
CA LYS A 240 -22.85 5.30 -2.46
C LYS A 240 -21.98 6.55 -2.67
N GLY A 241 -20.89 6.46 -3.44
CA GLY A 241 -19.97 7.57 -3.69
C GLY A 241 -18.90 7.74 -2.61
N GLU A 242 -18.78 6.78 -1.68
CA GLU A 242 -17.73 6.74 -0.69
C GLU A 242 -16.55 5.94 -1.24
N TYR A 243 -15.36 6.55 -1.27
CA TYR A 243 -14.18 5.92 -1.85
C TYR A 243 -13.20 5.50 -0.75
N PRO A 244 -12.51 4.35 -0.92
CA PRO A 244 -11.44 3.97 -0.01
C PRO A 244 -10.37 5.05 0.07
N VAL A 245 -9.73 5.16 1.24
CA VAL A 245 -8.47 5.89 1.41
C VAL A 245 -7.45 5.25 0.49
N PHE A 246 -7.13 5.98 -0.56
CA PHE A 246 -6.25 5.55 -1.62
C PHE A 246 -5.47 6.78 -2.08
N VAL A 247 -4.15 6.70 -2.02
CA VAL A 247 -3.29 7.72 -2.62
C VAL A 247 -3.29 7.48 -4.13
N THR A 248 -4.11 8.24 -4.86
CA THR A 248 -4.15 8.14 -6.32
C THR A 248 -2.94 8.80 -6.92
N ALA A 249 -2.61 8.41 -8.15
CA ALA A 249 -1.48 8.98 -8.85
C ALA A 249 -1.48 10.50 -8.92
N GLY A 250 -0.26 11.01 -9.08
CA GLY A 250 0.17 12.40 -9.07
C GLY A 250 1.70 12.37 -8.98
N ASP A 251 2.36 13.52 -9.17
CA ASP A 251 3.77 13.63 -8.81
C ASP A 251 3.99 13.37 -7.29
N GLY A 252 5.24 13.16 -6.86
CA GLY A 252 5.55 12.87 -5.46
C GLY A 252 4.99 13.90 -4.46
N ASN A 253 4.84 15.16 -4.87
CA ASN A 253 4.28 16.22 -4.02
C ASN A 253 2.76 16.12 -3.88
N GLN A 254 2.04 15.74 -4.94
CA GLN A 254 0.60 15.51 -4.89
C GLN A 254 0.24 14.32 -4.00
N LYS A 255 1.00 13.22 -4.12
CA LYS A 255 0.86 12.06 -3.23
C LYS A 255 1.12 12.48 -1.78
N LEU A 256 2.18 13.25 -1.54
CA LEU A 256 2.50 13.78 -0.22
C LEU A 256 1.37 14.67 0.34
N ASN A 257 0.77 15.53 -0.48
CA ASN A 257 -0.38 16.34 -0.04
C ASN A 257 -1.57 15.49 0.37
N GLN A 258 -1.93 14.44 -0.39
CA GLN A 258 -3.01 13.52 0.03
C GLN A 258 -2.68 12.82 1.35
N ILE A 259 -1.42 12.39 1.50
CA ILE A 259 -0.92 11.75 2.71
C ILE A 259 -0.99 12.70 3.91
N THR A 260 -0.55 13.96 3.77
CA THR A 260 -0.51 14.92 4.89
C THR A 260 -1.91 15.38 5.33
N HIS A 261 -2.89 15.37 4.43
CA HIS A 261 -4.27 15.77 4.74
C HIS A 261 -5.11 14.62 5.32
N ASN A 262 -4.69 13.36 5.16
CA ASN A 262 -5.34 12.22 5.79
C ASN A 262 -4.56 11.79 7.05
N LYS A 263 -5.23 11.83 8.21
CA LYS A 263 -4.61 11.56 9.53
C LYS A 263 -3.91 10.20 9.58
N TYR A 264 -4.51 9.17 9.00
CA TYR A 264 -3.97 7.81 8.99
C TYR A 264 -2.74 7.68 8.10
N LEU A 265 -2.82 8.19 6.87
CA LEU A 265 -1.71 8.13 5.93
C LEU A 265 -0.50 8.92 6.43
N ASN A 266 -0.73 10.13 6.96
CA ASN A 266 0.32 10.95 7.55
C ASN A 266 1.04 10.18 8.68
N PHE A 267 0.27 9.56 9.58
CA PHE A 267 0.83 8.74 10.65
C PHE A 267 1.68 7.58 10.13
N CYS A 268 1.20 6.86 9.10
CA CYS A 268 1.95 5.76 8.50
C CYS A 268 3.28 6.24 7.91
N LEU A 269 3.28 7.39 7.23
CA LEU A 269 4.48 7.98 6.65
C LEU A 269 5.45 8.47 7.74
N GLU A 270 4.95 9.14 8.78
CA GLU A 270 5.74 9.55 9.94
C GLU A 270 6.39 8.35 10.63
N LYS A 271 5.68 7.22 10.75
CA LYS A 271 6.25 5.99 11.29
C LYS A 271 7.40 5.47 10.44
N LEU A 272 7.27 5.50 9.10
CA LEU A 272 8.38 5.17 8.20
C LEU A 272 9.57 6.13 8.37
N MET A 273 9.32 7.44 8.53
CA MET A 273 10.37 8.45 8.73
C MET A 273 11.16 8.29 10.04
N ASN A 274 10.64 7.54 11.01
CA ASN A 274 11.23 7.38 12.33
C ASN A 274 11.78 5.97 12.60
N ILE A 275 11.81 5.07 11.61
CA ILE A 275 12.37 3.73 11.81
C ILE A 275 13.89 3.76 11.98
N GLU A 276 14.41 2.75 12.66
CA GLU A 276 15.84 2.54 12.86
C GLU A 276 16.26 1.14 12.38
N GLY A 277 17.56 0.87 12.29
CA GLY A 277 18.03 -0.46 11.89
C GLY A 277 18.10 -0.61 10.38
N SER A 278 17.29 -1.49 9.78
CA SER A 278 17.33 -1.78 8.34
C SER A 278 15.95 -2.06 7.76
N LEU A 279 15.73 -1.57 6.53
CA LEU A 279 14.50 -1.76 5.78
C LEU A 279 14.76 -2.79 4.67
N VAL A 280 13.95 -3.84 4.61
CA VAL A 280 13.95 -4.79 3.50
C VAL A 280 12.74 -4.47 2.63
N THR A 281 12.92 -4.42 1.32
CA THR A 281 11.82 -4.23 0.38
C THR A 281 11.54 -5.46 -0.44
N PHE A 282 10.26 -5.70 -0.75
CA PHE A 282 9.82 -6.79 -1.62
C PHE A 282 8.76 -6.30 -2.60
N GLY A 283 8.94 -6.55 -3.90
CA GLY A 283 7.94 -6.15 -4.89
C GLY A 283 7.72 -4.64 -5.01
N PHE A 284 8.72 -3.83 -4.61
CA PHE A 284 8.70 -2.38 -4.66
C PHE A 284 9.98 -1.87 -5.31
N ASN A 285 9.87 -1.23 -6.47
CA ASN A 285 11.00 -0.89 -7.33
C ASN A 285 11.40 0.60 -7.27
N PHE A 286 10.78 1.40 -6.39
CA PHE A 286 11.03 2.84 -6.28
C PHE A 286 10.97 3.54 -7.65
N GLY A 287 9.77 3.54 -8.24
CA GLY A 287 9.58 4.23 -9.52
C GLY A 287 9.77 5.74 -9.37
N GLU A 288 9.71 6.46 -10.49
CA GLU A 288 9.77 7.94 -10.50
C GLU A 288 8.68 8.60 -9.63
N TYR A 289 7.63 7.86 -9.26
CA TYR A 289 6.46 8.32 -8.50
C TYR A 289 6.51 7.97 -7.01
N ASP A 290 7.61 7.38 -6.55
CA ASP A 290 7.81 6.92 -5.18
C ASP A 290 8.87 7.76 -4.44
N GLU A 291 9.20 8.94 -4.96
CA GLU A 291 10.23 9.82 -4.39
C GLU A 291 9.92 10.24 -2.94
N HIS A 292 8.65 10.37 -2.58
CA HIS A 292 8.23 10.63 -1.19
C HIS A 292 8.62 9.49 -0.23
N ILE A 293 8.67 8.24 -0.71
CA ILE A 293 9.15 7.09 0.07
C ILE A 293 10.67 7.13 0.22
N ILE A 294 11.40 7.47 -0.85
CA ILE A 294 12.87 7.68 -0.77
C ILE A 294 13.17 8.81 0.23
N GLU A 295 12.40 9.89 0.18
CA GLU A 295 12.56 11.02 1.09
C GLU A 295 12.28 10.64 2.56
N ALA A 296 11.22 9.86 2.81
CA ALA A 296 10.94 9.32 4.14
C ALA A 296 12.09 8.44 4.65
N ILE A 297 12.64 7.59 3.79
CA ILE A 297 13.82 6.75 4.08
C ILE A 297 15.05 7.63 4.41
N ASN A 298 15.25 8.73 3.68
CA ASN A 298 16.36 9.65 3.92
C ASN A 298 16.22 10.38 5.27
N ILE A 299 14.99 10.72 5.67
CA ILE A 299 14.70 11.27 7.00
C ILE A 299 15.02 10.22 8.07
N ALA A 300 14.57 8.97 7.91
CA ALA A 300 14.87 7.87 8.84
C ALA A 300 16.39 7.58 8.92
N ALA A 301 17.10 7.77 7.81
CA ALA A 301 18.57 7.69 7.75
C ALA A 301 19.29 8.88 8.40
N LYS A 302 18.54 9.83 9.00
CA LYS A 302 19.02 11.10 9.54
C LYS A 302 19.90 11.86 8.54
N ARG A 303 19.50 11.84 7.26
CA ARG A 303 20.23 12.46 6.16
C ARG A 303 21.70 12.04 6.05
N GLY A 304 22.00 10.78 6.37
CA GLY A 304 23.36 10.24 6.36
C GLY A 304 24.20 10.60 7.58
N LYS A 305 23.67 11.34 8.57
CA LYS A 305 24.39 11.71 9.81
C LYS A 305 24.98 10.47 10.50
N ARG A 306 26.21 10.57 11.00
CA ARG A 306 26.86 9.51 11.78
C ARG A 306 26.27 9.45 13.19
N SER A 307 25.06 8.93 13.30
CA SER A 307 24.34 8.65 14.56
C SER A 307 24.13 7.14 14.70
N GLY A 308 24.06 6.66 15.94
CA GLY A 308 23.78 5.24 16.25
C GLY A 308 22.32 4.84 16.07
N GLU A 309 21.41 5.78 16.32
CA GLU A 309 19.96 5.61 16.23
C GLU A 309 19.48 6.13 14.87
N LYS A 310 19.47 5.29 13.84
CA LYS A 310 18.97 5.65 12.50
C LYS A 310 18.68 4.44 11.65
N LEU A 311 18.07 4.65 10.50
CA LEU A 311 18.07 3.68 9.42
C LEU A 311 19.47 3.59 8.78
N HIS A 312 20.10 2.43 8.87
CA HIS A 312 21.46 2.21 8.40
C HIS A 312 21.53 1.77 6.93
N SER A 313 20.56 0.96 6.52
CA SER A 313 20.55 0.36 5.18
C SER A 313 19.16 0.00 4.71
N VAL A 314 19.00 0.04 3.39
CA VAL A 314 17.87 -0.53 2.66
C VAL A 314 18.36 -1.73 1.86
N HIS A 315 17.59 -2.81 1.85
CA HIS A 315 17.82 -4.02 1.07
C HIS A 315 16.68 -4.18 0.07
N ILE A 316 16.96 -3.93 -1.21
CA ILE A 316 15.95 -3.85 -2.27
C ILE A 316 15.93 -5.15 -3.07
N GLY A 317 14.77 -5.81 -3.08
CA GLY A 317 14.58 -7.04 -3.86
C GLY A 317 14.36 -6.73 -5.34
N VAL A 318 15.20 -7.30 -6.21
CA VAL A 318 15.10 -7.13 -7.67
C VAL A 318 14.79 -8.46 -8.36
N TYR A 319 13.98 -8.43 -9.43
CA TYR A 319 13.52 -9.64 -10.13
C TYR A 319 14.22 -9.84 -11.48
N SER A 320 14.74 -8.77 -12.06
CA SER A 320 15.39 -8.75 -13.37
C SER A 320 16.65 -7.89 -13.37
N GLU A 321 17.48 -8.05 -14.41
CA GLU A 321 18.64 -7.20 -14.64
C GLU A 321 18.23 -5.74 -14.89
N GLN A 322 17.05 -5.52 -15.49
CA GLN A 322 16.49 -4.18 -15.67
C GLN A 322 16.18 -3.50 -14.33
N ASP A 323 15.54 -4.22 -13.39
CA ASP A 323 15.27 -3.70 -12.04
C ASP A 323 16.58 -3.41 -11.32
N TYR A 324 17.57 -4.30 -11.42
CA TYR A 324 18.88 -4.09 -10.84
C TYR A 324 19.55 -2.81 -11.35
N ASN A 325 19.56 -2.61 -12.68
CA ASN A 325 20.13 -1.41 -13.30
C ASN A 325 19.35 -0.15 -12.92
N HIS A 326 18.02 -0.22 -12.81
CA HIS A 326 17.19 0.87 -12.32
C HIS A 326 17.59 1.26 -10.89
N ILE A 327 17.65 0.31 -9.95
CA ILE A 327 18.04 0.58 -8.56
C ILE A 327 19.45 1.17 -8.46
N LEU A 328 20.41 0.68 -9.26
CA LEU A 328 21.74 1.28 -9.33
C LEU A 328 21.69 2.74 -9.80
N SER A 329 20.84 3.05 -10.77
CA SER A 329 20.71 4.41 -11.32
C SER A 329 20.12 5.42 -10.35
N ILE A 330 19.40 4.97 -9.31
CA ILE A 330 18.79 5.84 -8.29
C ILE A 330 19.45 5.72 -6.91
N THR A 331 20.55 4.96 -6.79
CA THR A 331 21.21 4.71 -5.50
C THR A 331 21.71 6.00 -4.85
N ASP A 332 22.10 6.99 -5.64
CA ASP A 332 22.54 8.32 -5.20
C ASP A 332 21.42 9.16 -4.55
N LYS A 333 20.15 8.85 -4.85
CA LYS A 333 18.99 9.47 -4.18
C LYS A 333 18.86 9.04 -2.71
N PHE A 334 19.51 7.95 -2.30
CA PHE A 334 19.44 7.43 -0.93
C PHE A 334 20.59 7.94 -0.06
N GLN A 335 20.27 8.35 1.16
CA GLN A 335 21.21 8.85 2.17
C GLN A 335 21.55 7.78 3.23
N CYS A 336 21.35 6.52 2.89
CA CYS A 336 21.75 5.33 3.64
C CYS A 336 22.37 4.30 2.70
N LYS A 337 22.89 3.19 3.24
CA LYS A 337 23.48 2.15 2.41
C LYS A 337 22.40 1.36 1.67
N VAL A 338 22.43 1.41 0.34
CA VAL A 338 21.57 0.58 -0.52
C VAL A 338 22.26 -0.75 -0.82
N ASN A 339 21.55 -1.85 -0.65
CA ASN A 339 21.97 -3.18 -1.08
C ASN A 339 20.83 -3.79 -1.90
N THR A 340 21.16 -4.64 -2.86
CA THR A 340 20.17 -5.40 -3.64
C THR A 340 20.29 -6.90 -3.35
N TYR A 341 19.21 -7.63 -3.53
CA TYR A 341 19.15 -9.09 -3.37
C TYR A 341 18.19 -9.71 -4.39
N ASP A 342 18.31 -11.01 -4.64
CA ASP A 342 17.40 -11.72 -5.55
C ASP A 342 16.05 -11.96 -4.87
N ALA A 343 15.03 -11.20 -5.28
CA ALA A 343 13.69 -11.28 -4.71
C ALA A 343 13.02 -12.65 -4.92
N LYS A 344 13.40 -13.40 -5.97
CA LYS A 344 12.82 -14.72 -6.27
C LYS A 344 13.10 -15.74 -5.17
N THR A 345 14.16 -15.53 -4.41
CA THR A 345 14.58 -16.43 -3.33
C THR A 345 13.78 -16.26 -2.04
N ALA A 346 12.97 -15.20 -1.92
CA ALA A 346 12.15 -14.95 -0.73
C ALA A 346 10.97 -15.93 -0.59
N ASN A 347 10.46 -16.47 -1.71
CA ASN A 347 9.40 -17.48 -1.76
C ASN A 347 8.20 -17.19 -0.83
N ILE A 348 7.72 -15.94 -0.79
CA ILE A 348 6.73 -15.51 0.21
C ILE A 348 5.38 -16.24 0.14
N TRP A 349 5.12 -16.96 -0.96
CA TRP A 349 3.89 -17.71 -1.18
C TRP A 349 4.09 -19.24 -1.18
N ASN A 350 5.31 -19.74 -0.91
CA ASN A 350 5.64 -21.17 -1.02
C ASN A 350 6.39 -21.72 0.20
#